data_AF-A0A256C352-F1
#
_entry.id   AF-A0A256C352-F1
#
_cell.length_a   1.000
_cell.length_b   1.000
_cell.length_c   1.000
_cell.angle_alpha   90.00
_cell.angle_beta   90.00
_cell.angle_gamma   90.00
#
_symmetry.space_group_name_H-M   'P 1'
#
loop_
_entity.id
_entity.type
_entity.pdbx_description
1 polymer ?
#
loop_
_entity_poly.entity_id
_entity_poly.type
_entity_poly.pdbx_seq_one_letter_code
_entity_poly.pdbx_strand_id
1 'polypeptide(L)'
;MKINISLIKKTCIYTILLFMFIYSIPLFGLLNSSHLATTIAFIIVICNCSRRSIAYAFLKEKISIFIILFYVFIITYSMAIAYISGTYDFYIIKPWINNAISVVGSILLITLYISFFSQKDRFEKFLFYVLLIQALYIFIAILMPELSNTVQALIRTQAEIERMAVYGGIRGIAISGSIAFGLATTMSCLGFFSTIWLFKYSKINIFLRYIFFFICFFASLSAGRTAILGYILGIIFVFPYVFNKKNTIVFLVLCPLFIIVFIYLYEDNLLFRTIFDKYSAYVFQPIMHFLDTGSFKVSSLKSLESMYFMPPIDTFIIGDARYVDPSNHDLYYMGTDSGYMRFMLYYGLLGSLIPYFAFLFFCFYIVIKYNSKQILKLYLLSIIMTFIFHYKGEVVFFAVDYMKILFLISFYTLLKNRSLKAQKNEILFN
;
A
#
# COMPACT_ATOMS: atom_id res chain seq x y z
N MET A 1 -6.77 -22.44 -29.20
CA MET A 1 -6.01 -21.81 -28.10
C MET A 1 -5.98 -22.78 -26.92
N LYS A 2 -4.94 -23.62 -26.77
CA LYS A 2 -4.87 -24.58 -25.64
C LYS A 2 -4.58 -23.80 -24.35
N ILE A 3 -5.54 -23.76 -23.45
CA ILE A 3 -5.37 -23.16 -22.13
C ILE A 3 -4.32 -23.98 -21.37
N ASN A 4 -3.18 -23.36 -21.04
CA ASN A 4 -2.14 -24.01 -20.26
C ASN A 4 -2.56 -24.05 -18.78
N ILE A 5 -3.21 -25.15 -18.38
CA ILE A 5 -3.73 -25.37 -17.02
C ILE A 5 -2.64 -25.17 -15.94
N SER A 6 -1.38 -25.52 -16.24
CA SER A 6 -0.25 -25.32 -15.33
C SER A 6 0.03 -23.84 -15.06
N LEU A 7 -0.03 -23.01 -16.11
CA LEU A 7 0.18 -21.56 -15.99
C LEU A 7 -0.94 -20.88 -15.20
N ILE A 8 -2.19 -21.31 -15.39
CA ILE A 8 -3.33 -20.81 -14.60
C ILE A 8 -3.14 -21.15 -13.13
N LYS A 9 -2.81 -22.40 -12.80
CA LYS A 9 -2.55 -22.83 -11.42
C LYS A 9 -1.44 -21.98 -10.77
N LYS A 10 -0.32 -21.78 -11.46
CA LYS A 10 0.77 -20.91 -10.98
C LYS A 10 0.31 -19.46 -10.75
N THR A 11 -0.48 -18.92 -11.68
CA THR A 11 -1.02 -17.56 -11.58
C THR A 11 -1.93 -17.41 -10.36
N CYS A 12 -2.84 -18.35 -10.14
CA CYS A 12 -3.74 -18.36 -8.98
C CYS A 12 -2.97 -18.48 -7.67
N ILE A 13 -2.09 -19.48 -7.54
CA ILE A 13 -1.26 -19.69 -6.34
C ILE A 13 -0.47 -18.43 -6.01
N TYR A 14 0.22 -17.86 -7.00
CA TYR A 14 1.02 -16.67 -6.78
C TYR A 14 0.19 -15.46 -6.38
N THR A 15 -0.97 -15.26 -7.02
CA THR A 15 -1.86 -14.13 -6.71
C THR A 15 -2.44 -14.26 -5.30
N ILE A 16 -2.81 -15.46 -4.87
CA ILE A 16 -3.30 -15.73 -3.50
C ILE A 16 -2.21 -15.43 -2.47
N LEU A 17 -0.99 -15.95 -2.68
CA LEU A 17 0.13 -15.66 -1.79
C LEU A 17 0.45 -14.16 -1.73
N LEU A 18 0.40 -13.48 -2.87
CA LEU A 18 0.63 -12.05 -2.95
C LEU A 18 -0.47 -11.25 -2.24
N PHE A 19 -1.72 -11.65 -2.38
CA PHE A 19 -2.87 -11.05 -1.70
C PHE A 19 -2.74 -11.19 -0.18
N MET A 20 -2.48 -12.41 0.31
CA MET A 20 -2.24 -12.70 1.72
C MET A 20 -1.03 -11.93 2.27
N PHE A 21 0.02 -11.78 1.46
CA PHE A 21 1.21 -11.04 1.86
C PHE A 21 0.96 -9.55 2.01
N ILE A 22 0.32 -8.92 1.02
CA ILE A 22 0.10 -7.47 0.98
C ILE A 22 -0.95 -7.01 2.00
N TYR A 23 -2.07 -7.73 2.13
CA TYR A 23 -3.17 -7.30 2.99
C TYR A 23 -3.07 -7.77 4.44
N SER A 24 -2.13 -8.67 4.80
CA SER A 24 -1.82 -9.00 6.21
C SER A 24 -3.04 -9.30 7.10
N ILE A 25 -3.98 -10.10 6.60
CA ILE A 25 -5.24 -10.44 7.29
C ILE A 25 -4.91 -11.03 8.67
N PRO A 26 -5.51 -10.53 9.76
CA PRO A 26 -5.28 -11.07 11.10
C PRO A 26 -5.73 -12.53 11.15
N LEU A 27 -4.93 -13.41 11.77
CA LEU A 27 -5.26 -14.82 11.95
C LEU A 27 -5.43 -15.15 13.43
N PHE A 28 -4.32 -15.22 14.16
CA PHE A 28 -4.31 -15.55 15.59
C PHE A 28 -3.21 -14.77 16.30
N GLY A 29 -3.59 -13.97 17.31
CA GLY A 29 -2.66 -13.16 18.10
C GLY A 29 -1.78 -12.26 17.22
N LEU A 30 -0.47 -12.46 17.28
CA LEU A 30 0.50 -11.70 16.48
C LEU A 30 0.68 -12.22 15.05
N LEU A 31 0.10 -13.39 14.71
CA LEU A 31 0.20 -13.98 13.38
C LEU A 31 -0.87 -13.41 12.45
N ASN A 32 -0.44 -13.12 11.23
CA ASN A 32 -1.27 -12.63 10.13
C ASN A 32 -0.95 -13.42 8.86
N SER A 33 -1.79 -13.26 7.85
CA SER A 33 -1.68 -13.96 6.57
C SER A 33 -0.36 -13.68 5.84
N SER A 34 0.32 -12.58 6.14
CA SER A 34 1.60 -12.26 5.51
C SER A 34 2.75 -13.11 6.04
N HIS A 35 2.72 -13.46 7.33
CA HIS A 35 3.64 -14.43 7.91
C HIS A 35 3.40 -15.81 7.29
N LEU A 36 2.13 -16.23 7.17
CA LEU A 36 1.78 -17.50 6.53
C LEU A 36 2.23 -17.55 5.05
N ALA A 37 1.96 -16.50 4.28
CA ALA A 37 2.41 -16.40 2.89
C ALA A 37 3.94 -16.45 2.77
N THR A 38 4.65 -15.79 3.69
CA THR A 38 6.11 -15.82 3.77
C THR A 38 6.64 -17.21 4.08
N THR A 39 6.03 -17.92 5.04
CA THR A 39 6.40 -19.30 5.39
C THR A 39 6.15 -20.27 4.25
N ILE A 40 4.98 -20.19 3.59
CA ILE A 40 4.69 -21.02 2.41
C ILE A 40 5.70 -20.72 1.30
N ALA A 41 6.00 -19.44 1.04
CA ALA A 41 6.98 -19.07 0.04
C ALA A 41 8.39 -19.58 0.38
N PHE A 42 8.77 -19.54 1.65
CA PHE A 42 10.03 -20.08 2.14
C PHE A 42 10.14 -21.59 1.88
N ILE A 43 9.11 -22.37 2.21
CA ILE A 43 9.07 -23.82 1.97
C ILE A 43 9.21 -24.11 0.45
N ILE A 44 8.49 -23.39 -0.40
CA ILE A 44 8.57 -23.60 -1.86
C ILE A 44 9.95 -23.23 -2.42
N VAL A 45 10.61 -22.23 -1.85
CA VAL A 45 11.97 -21.79 -2.25
C VAL A 45 13.03 -22.77 -1.77
N ILE A 46 12.97 -23.24 -0.51
CA ILE A 46 14.01 -24.10 0.07
C ILE A 46 14.04 -25.50 -0.57
N CYS A 47 12.88 -26.00 -1.00
CA CYS A 47 12.76 -27.30 -1.66
C CYS A 47 13.36 -27.36 -3.08
N ASN A 48 13.87 -26.24 -3.64
CA ASN A 48 14.44 -26.22 -4.98
C ASN A 48 15.78 -25.47 -5.04
N CYS A 49 16.86 -26.17 -5.44
CA CYS A 49 18.22 -25.62 -5.50
C CYS A 49 18.34 -24.33 -6.33
N SER A 50 17.67 -24.26 -7.49
CA SER A 50 17.70 -23.09 -8.37
C SER A 50 17.05 -21.88 -7.68
N ARG A 51 15.89 -22.08 -7.03
CA ARG A 51 15.21 -21.01 -6.27
C ARG A 51 16.03 -20.53 -5.08
N ARG A 52 16.68 -21.44 -4.34
CA ARG A 52 17.59 -21.09 -3.23
C ARG A 52 18.71 -20.16 -3.69
N SER A 53 19.36 -20.50 -4.81
CA SER A 53 20.44 -19.69 -5.38
C SER A 53 19.97 -18.28 -5.74
N ILE A 54 18.79 -18.16 -6.37
CA ILE A 54 18.18 -16.85 -6.70
C ILE A 54 17.88 -16.03 -5.43
N ALA A 55 17.23 -16.63 -4.43
CA ALA A 55 16.91 -15.95 -3.16
C ALA A 55 18.18 -15.47 -2.44
N TYR A 56 19.22 -16.33 -2.40
CA TYR A 56 20.51 -15.98 -1.81
C TYR A 56 21.20 -14.83 -2.55
N ALA A 57 21.14 -14.82 -3.89
CA ALA A 57 21.67 -13.72 -4.69
C ALA A 57 20.93 -12.39 -4.44
N PHE A 58 19.65 -12.42 -4.07
CA PHE A 58 18.93 -11.22 -3.63
C PHE A 58 19.27 -10.79 -2.21
N LEU A 59 19.46 -11.74 -1.29
CA LEU A 59 19.89 -11.42 0.08
C LEU A 59 21.27 -10.77 0.09
N LYS A 60 22.17 -11.16 -0.83
CA LYS A 60 23.52 -10.58 -1.00
C LYS A 60 23.58 -9.23 -1.71
N GLU A 61 22.53 -8.86 -2.45
CA GLU A 61 21.86 -7.57 -2.26
C GLU A 61 22.57 -6.48 -1.44
N LYS A 62 23.48 -5.63 -1.96
CA LYS A 62 23.97 -4.47 -1.17
C LYS A 62 22.81 -3.68 -0.54
N ILE A 63 21.73 -3.52 -1.29
CA ILE A 63 20.52 -2.84 -0.83
C ILE A 63 19.69 -3.67 0.16
N SER A 64 19.63 -4.99 -0.02
CA SER A 64 18.95 -5.90 0.91
C SER A 64 19.67 -5.89 2.25
N ILE A 65 21.00 -5.99 2.24
CA ILE A 65 21.86 -5.91 3.43
C ILE A 65 21.66 -4.55 4.10
N PHE A 66 21.71 -3.45 3.34
CA PHE A 66 21.46 -2.11 3.87
C PHE A 66 20.10 -2.02 4.58
N ILE A 67 19.00 -2.47 3.97
CA ILE A 67 17.66 -2.39 4.58
C ILE A 67 17.57 -3.28 5.83
N ILE A 68 18.15 -4.49 5.79
CA ILE A 68 18.17 -5.39 6.96
C ILE A 68 18.95 -4.75 8.10
N LEU A 69 20.14 -4.22 7.84
CA LEU A 69 20.95 -3.53 8.83
C LEU A 69 20.27 -2.26 9.36
N PHE A 70 19.58 -1.52 8.49
CA PHE A 70 18.75 -0.39 8.90
C PHE A 70 17.66 -0.82 9.89
N TYR A 71 16.93 -1.92 9.63
CA TYR A 71 15.91 -2.38 10.58
C TYR A 71 16.51 -2.89 11.88
N VAL A 72 17.63 -3.61 11.84
CA VAL A 72 18.35 -4.01 13.06
C VAL A 72 18.78 -2.78 13.86
N PHE A 73 19.34 -1.78 13.18
CA PHE A 73 19.73 -0.51 13.79
C PHE A 73 18.53 0.23 14.40
N ILE A 74 17.44 0.43 13.66
CA ILE A 74 16.31 1.23 14.18
C ILE A 74 15.63 0.52 15.34
N ILE A 75 15.52 -0.82 15.31
CA ILE A 75 14.96 -1.60 16.43
C ILE A 75 15.82 -1.45 17.67
N THR A 76 17.14 -1.62 17.54
CA THR A 76 18.07 -1.48 18.67
C THR A 76 18.12 -0.05 19.18
N TYR A 77 18.06 0.94 18.29
CA TYR A 77 17.96 2.35 18.64
C TYR A 77 16.67 2.66 19.41
N SER A 78 15.50 2.19 18.95
CA SER A 78 14.23 2.34 19.67
C SER A 78 14.28 1.70 21.07
N MET A 79 14.86 0.50 21.20
CA MET A 79 15.03 -0.16 22.50
C MET A 79 15.95 0.65 23.42
N ALA A 80 17.07 1.14 22.90
CA ALA A 80 18.05 1.89 23.67
C ALA A 80 17.46 3.21 24.19
N ILE A 81 16.78 3.99 23.34
CA ILE A 81 16.22 5.28 23.79
C ILE A 81 15.06 5.08 24.78
N ALA A 82 14.21 4.08 24.58
CA ALA A 82 13.13 3.78 25.53
C ALA A 82 13.68 3.36 26.91
N TYR A 83 14.82 2.65 26.93
CA TYR A 83 15.51 2.28 28.16
C TYR A 83 16.23 3.46 28.82
N ILE A 84 17.02 4.23 28.06
CA ILE A 84 17.78 5.39 28.56
C ILE A 84 16.85 6.47 29.10
N SER A 85 15.74 6.74 28.41
CA SER A 85 14.72 7.72 28.84
C SER A 85 13.81 7.19 29.96
N GLY A 86 13.94 5.92 30.36
CA GLY A 86 13.13 5.30 31.41
C GLY A 86 11.64 5.15 31.10
N THR A 87 11.25 5.27 29.83
CA THR A 87 9.83 5.18 29.42
C THR A 87 9.37 3.75 29.22
N TYR A 88 10.28 2.86 28.82
CA TYR A 88 10.00 1.46 28.49
C TYR A 88 8.86 1.26 27.47
N ASP A 89 8.61 2.26 26.62
CA ASP A 89 7.62 2.19 25.55
C ASP A 89 8.22 1.55 24.29
N PHE A 90 7.87 0.28 24.10
CA PHE A 90 8.34 -0.56 22.99
C PHE A 90 7.30 -0.73 21.87
N TYR A 91 6.16 -0.01 21.88
CA TYR A 91 5.08 -0.23 20.92
C TYR A 91 5.51 0.01 19.47
N ILE A 92 6.39 0.99 19.24
CA ILE A 92 6.91 1.33 17.89
C ILE A 92 7.72 0.19 17.26
N ILE A 93 8.25 -0.74 18.06
CA ILE A 93 9.16 -1.81 17.60
C ILE A 93 8.41 -2.85 16.77
N LYS A 94 7.15 -3.11 17.08
CA LYS A 94 6.36 -4.14 16.38
C LYS A 94 6.26 -3.85 14.87
N PRO A 95 5.89 -2.64 14.42
CA PRO A 95 5.97 -2.27 13.01
C PRO A 95 7.36 -2.43 12.38
N TRP A 96 8.45 -2.11 13.10
CA TRP A 96 9.81 -2.28 12.58
C TRP A 96 10.17 -3.75 12.34
N ILE A 97 9.86 -4.64 13.30
CA ILE A 97 10.06 -6.09 13.16
C ILE A 97 9.24 -6.61 11.97
N ASN A 98 7.98 -6.22 11.86
CA ASN A 98 7.12 -6.64 10.76
C ASN A 98 7.64 -6.18 9.39
N ASN A 99 8.19 -4.97 9.30
CA ASN A 99 8.84 -4.51 8.08
C ASN A 99 10.12 -5.30 7.76
N ALA A 100 10.95 -5.63 8.76
CA ALA A 100 12.13 -6.47 8.56
C ALA A 100 11.77 -7.85 8.00
N ILE A 101 10.75 -8.51 8.55
CA ILE A 101 10.21 -9.78 8.04
C ILE A 101 9.67 -9.59 6.62
N SER A 102 9.01 -8.46 6.35
CA SER A 102 8.45 -8.13 5.03
C SER A 102 9.51 -7.98 3.94
N VAL A 103 10.73 -7.55 4.27
CA VAL A 103 11.86 -7.54 3.32
C VAL A 103 12.18 -8.96 2.86
N VAL A 104 12.30 -9.90 3.81
CA VAL A 104 12.57 -11.31 3.52
C VAL A 104 11.41 -11.93 2.72
N GLY A 105 10.16 -11.69 3.14
CA GLY A 105 8.98 -12.17 2.41
C GLY A 105 8.91 -11.63 0.98
N SER A 106 9.27 -10.37 0.77
CA SER A 106 9.32 -9.78 -0.57
C SER A 106 10.37 -10.44 -1.46
N ILE A 107 11.57 -10.74 -0.93
CA ILE A 107 12.63 -11.46 -1.66
C ILE A 107 12.14 -12.86 -2.06
N LEU A 108 11.49 -13.58 -1.16
CA LEU A 108 10.97 -14.93 -1.41
C LEU A 108 9.87 -14.90 -2.48
N LEU A 109 8.92 -13.98 -2.40
CA LEU A 109 7.84 -13.86 -3.39
C LEU A 109 8.35 -13.42 -4.77
N ILE A 110 9.33 -12.53 -4.86
CA ILE A 110 9.94 -12.19 -6.14
C ILE A 110 10.74 -13.38 -6.70
N THR A 111 11.42 -14.16 -5.84
CA THR A 111 12.07 -15.40 -6.25
C THR A 111 11.07 -16.40 -6.85
N LEU A 112 9.91 -16.58 -6.20
CA LEU A 112 8.85 -17.43 -6.73
C LEU A 112 8.32 -16.93 -8.07
N TYR A 113 8.07 -15.63 -8.19
CA TYR A 113 7.62 -15.00 -9.43
C TYR A 113 8.55 -15.34 -10.59
N ILE A 114 9.86 -15.17 -10.40
CA ILE A 114 10.89 -15.46 -11.42
C ILE A 114 10.89 -16.93 -11.79
N SER A 115 10.68 -17.82 -10.81
CA SER A 115 10.64 -19.26 -11.07
C SER A 115 9.36 -19.72 -11.78
N PHE A 116 8.27 -18.96 -11.68
CA PHE A 116 6.96 -19.34 -12.22
C PHE A 116 6.67 -18.71 -13.57
N PHE A 117 7.14 -17.49 -13.81
CA PHE A 117 6.73 -16.67 -14.95
C PHE A 117 7.92 -16.24 -15.81
N SER A 118 7.62 -15.92 -17.07
CA SER A 118 8.64 -15.49 -18.01
C SER A 118 9.05 -14.04 -17.75
N GLN A 119 10.24 -13.63 -18.22
CA GLN A 119 10.65 -12.21 -18.15
C GLN A 119 9.75 -11.27 -18.98
N LYS A 120 8.96 -11.81 -19.91
CA LYS A 120 7.98 -11.04 -20.69
C LYS A 120 6.74 -10.68 -19.86
N ASP A 121 6.47 -11.44 -18.79
CA ASP A 121 5.40 -11.12 -17.87
C ASP A 121 5.79 -9.88 -17.04
N ARG A 122 4.79 -9.04 -16.74
CA ARG A 122 4.97 -7.82 -15.95
C ARG A 122 4.46 -8.06 -14.55
N PHE A 123 5.28 -7.78 -13.53
CA PHE A 123 4.90 -8.02 -12.15
C PHE A 123 3.72 -7.14 -11.71
N GLU A 124 3.61 -5.93 -12.26
CA GLU A 124 2.52 -4.99 -11.98
C GLU A 124 1.12 -5.57 -12.32
N LYS A 125 1.06 -6.55 -13.22
CA LYS A 125 -0.17 -7.32 -13.51
C LYS A 125 -0.73 -8.02 -12.27
N PHE A 126 0.14 -8.60 -11.45
CA PHE A 126 -0.25 -9.32 -10.25
C PHE A 126 -0.69 -8.37 -9.13
N LEU A 127 -0.07 -7.19 -9.04
CA LEU A 127 -0.55 -6.10 -8.17
C LEU A 127 -1.96 -5.64 -8.58
N PHE A 128 -2.23 -5.55 -9.88
CA PHE A 128 -3.57 -5.27 -10.37
C PHE A 128 -4.57 -6.37 -10.00
N TYR A 129 -4.22 -7.65 -10.12
CA TYR A 129 -5.09 -8.74 -9.70
C TYR A 129 -5.40 -8.69 -8.21
N VAL A 130 -4.40 -8.42 -7.36
CA VAL A 130 -4.60 -8.25 -5.91
C VAL A 130 -5.56 -7.11 -5.62
N LEU A 131 -5.37 -5.95 -6.26
CA LEU A 131 -6.26 -4.80 -6.09
C LEU A 131 -7.68 -5.09 -6.59
N LEU A 132 -7.81 -5.76 -7.73
CA LEU A 132 -9.10 -6.09 -8.32
C LEU A 132 -9.89 -7.06 -7.43
N ILE A 133 -9.23 -8.10 -6.89
CA ILE A 133 -9.86 -9.04 -5.95
C ILE A 133 -10.39 -8.28 -4.73
N GLN A 134 -9.59 -7.38 -4.15
CA GLN A 134 -10.03 -6.58 -3.00
C GLN A 134 -11.18 -5.64 -3.37
N ALA A 135 -11.11 -5.00 -4.53
CA ALA A 135 -12.14 -4.08 -4.99
C ALA A 135 -13.49 -4.79 -5.18
N LEU A 136 -13.47 -5.98 -5.82
CA LEU A 136 -14.65 -6.81 -5.98
C LEU A 136 -15.22 -7.26 -4.64
N TYR A 137 -14.35 -7.67 -3.69
CA TYR A 137 -14.80 -8.01 -2.35
C TYR A 137 -15.48 -6.82 -1.65
N ILE A 138 -14.90 -5.61 -1.71
CA ILE A 138 -15.49 -4.41 -1.09
C ILE A 138 -16.89 -4.15 -1.66
N PHE A 139 -17.09 -4.25 -2.97
CA PHE A 139 -18.42 -4.09 -3.56
C PHE A 139 -19.41 -5.17 -3.08
N ILE A 140 -18.99 -6.43 -3.06
CA ILE A 140 -19.82 -7.52 -2.53
C ILE A 140 -20.18 -7.26 -1.07
N ALA A 141 -19.22 -6.82 -0.26
CA ALA A 141 -19.41 -6.57 1.16
C ALA A 141 -20.34 -5.37 1.44
N ILE A 142 -20.32 -4.34 0.58
CA ILE A 142 -21.27 -3.22 0.63
C ILE A 142 -22.68 -3.68 0.25
N LEU A 143 -22.81 -4.51 -0.79
CA LEU A 143 -24.11 -5.00 -1.28
C LEU A 143 -24.72 -6.09 -0.40
N MET A 144 -23.90 -6.84 0.34
CA MET A 144 -24.31 -7.94 1.21
C MET A 144 -23.79 -7.72 2.65
N PRO A 145 -24.46 -6.86 3.46
CA PRO A 145 -24.01 -6.53 4.81
C PRO A 145 -23.88 -7.74 5.75
N GLU A 146 -24.71 -8.78 5.59
CA GLU A 146 -24.65 -10.00 6.41
C GLU A 146 -23.33 -10.76 6.21
N LEU A 147 -22.92 -10.92 4.95
CA LEU A 147 -21.65 -11.54 4.60
C LEU A 147 -20.48 -10.71 5.12
N SER A 148 -20.56 -9.38 4.95
CA SER A 148 -19.59 -8.44 5.49
C SER A 148 -19.43 -8.61 7.01
N ASN A 149 -20.52 -8.57 7.77
CA ASN A 149 -20.49 -8.69 9.23
C ASN A 149 -19.88 -10.01 9.68
N THR A 150 -20.23 -11.11 8.99
CA THR A 150 -19.66 -12.44 9.28
C THR A 150 -18.15 -12.46 9.06
N VAL A 151 -17.67 -11.91 7.94
CA VAL A 151 -16.22 -11.86 7.66
C VAL A 151 -15.50 -10.92 8.62
N GLN A 152 -16.06 -9.73 8.90
CA GLN A 152 -15.45 -8.77 9.81
C GLN A 152 -15.36 -9.32 11.25
N ALA A 153 -16.38 -10.05 11.71
CA ALA A 153 -16.35 -10.70 13.03
C ALA A 153 -15.23 -11.74 13.18
N LEU A 154 -14.75 -12.33 12.07
CA LEU A 154 -13.66 -13.29 12.09
C LEU A 154 -12.27 -12.64 12.07
N ILE A 155 -12.15 -11.44 11.51
CA ILE A 155 -10.85 -10.79 11.26
C ILE A 155 -10.60 -9.52 12.10
N ARG A 156 -11.62 -9.05 12.84
CA ARG A 156 -11.59 -7.80 13.61
C ARG A 156 -11.83 -8.03 15.09
N THR A 157 -11.25 -7.15 15.89
CA THR A 157 -11.59 -6.98 17.31
C THR A 157 -12.86 -6.14 17.47
N GLN A 158 -13.49 -6.23 18.64
CA GLN A 158 -14.70 -5.47 18.95
C GLN A 158 -14.49 -3.94 18.83
N ALA A 159 -13.36 -3.44 19.34
CA ALA A 159 -13.00 -2.02 19.26
C ALA A 159 -12.83 -1.53 17.81
N GLU A 160 -12.31 -2.39 16.93
CA GLU A 160 -12.18 -2.08 15.50
C GLU A 160 -13.54 -2.02 14.79
N ILE A 161 -14.46 -2.93 15.14
CA ILE A 161 -15.83 -2.95 14.61
C ILE A 161 -16.58 -1.68 15.02
N GLU A 162 -16.47 -1.27 16.29
CA GLU A 162 -17.06 -0.03 16.79
C GLU A 162 -16.51 1.19 16.07
N ARG A 163 -15.19 1.23 15.83
CA ARG A 163 -14.54 2.30 15.04
C ARG A 163 -15.04 2.34 13.59
N MET A 164 -15.36 1.19 12.99
CA MET A 164 -15.94 1.12 11.65
C MET A 164 -17.40 1.58 11.61
N ALA A 165 -18.17 1.30 12.66
CA ALA A 165 -19.58 1.69 12.76
C ALA A 165 -19.79 3.22 12.71
N VAL A 166 -18.84 4.01 13.23
CA VAL A 166 -18.85 5.48 13.16
C VAL A 166 -18.98 6.01 11.72
N TYR A 167 -18.51 5.26 10.72
CA TYR A 167 -18.54 5.64 9.31
C TYR A 167 -19.72 5.00 8.55
N GLY A 168 -20.81 4.67 9.25
CA GLY A 168 -22.02 4.12 8.63
C GLY A 168 -21.83 2.73 8.02
N GLY A 169 -20.80 2.00 8.44
CA GLY A 169 -20.51 0.65 7.95
C GLY A 169 -19.95 0.59 6.52
N ILE A 170 -19.54 1.73 5.93
CA ILE A 170 -19.02 1.79 4.55
C ILE A 170 -17.49 1.76 4.50
N ARG A 171 -16.84 2.16 5.59
CA ARG A 171 -15.39 2.25 5.70
C ARG A 171 -14.84 1.03 6.42
N GLY A 172 -13.71 0.51 5.91
CA GLY A 172 -12.97 -0.56 6.56
C GLY A 172 -13.47 -1.97 6.25
N ILE A 173 -14.41 -2.12 5.31
CA ILE A 173 -15.00 -3.41 4.90
C ILE A 173 -14.07 -4.24 3.99
N ALA A 174 -12.77 -4.15 4.19
CA ALA A 174 -11.78 -4.86 3.42
C ALA A 174 -11.34 -6.12 4.17
N ILE A 175 -10.96 -7.17 3.44
CA ILE A 175 -10.20 -8.29 4.02
C ILE A 175 -8.75 -7.85 4.13
N SER A 176 -8.35 -7.32 5.28
CA SER A 176 -7.04 -6.68 5.48
C SER A 176 -6.71 -6.56 6.96
N GLY A 177 -5.43 -6.61 7.35
CA GLY A 177 -4.97 -6.27 8.70
C GLY A 177 -5.18 -4.80 9.00
N SER A 178 -4.77 -3.93 8.09
CA SER A 178 -4.97 -2.49 8.25
C SER A 178 -6.42 -2.08 8.01
N ILE A 179 -6.94 -1.15 8.83
CA ILE A 179 -8.23 -0.46 8.65
C ILE A 179 -7.95 0.99 8.24
N ALA A 180 -8.93 1.61 7.57
CA ALA A 180 -8.95 3.06 7.37
C ALA A 180 -7.69 3.60 6.66
N PHE A 181 -6.85 4.37 7.36
CA PHE A 181 -5.70 5.04 6.75
C PHE A 181 -4.68 4.07 6.15
N GLY A 182 -4.27 3.03 6.88
CA GLY A 182 -3.32 2.03 6.39
C GLY A 182 -3.84 1.34 5.13
N LEU A 183 -5.09 0.88 5.15
CA LEU A 183 -5.76 0.30 3.99
C LEU A 183 -5.80 1.27 2.79
N ALA A 184 -6.18 2.52 3.02
CA ALA A 184 -6.27 3.53 1.98
C ALA A 184 -4.90 3.82 1.33
N THR A 185 -3.81 3.89 2.11
CA THR A 185 -2.45 4.04 1.57
C THR A 185 -1.99 2.82 0.76
N THR A 186 -2.32 1.60 1.22
CA THR A 186 -2.02 0.35 0.50
C THR A 186 -2.77 0.29 -0.83
N MET A 187 -4.09 0.56 -0.81
CA MET A 187 -4.90 0.62 -2.03
C MET A 187 -4.46 1.74 -2.95
N SER A 188 -3.99 2.88 -2.42
CA SER A 188 -3.39 3.94 -3.22
C SER A 188 -2.13 3.48 -3.96
N CYS A 189 -1.21 2.83 -3.24
CA CYS A 189 0.04 2.33 -3.80
C CYS A 189 -0.23 1.26 -4.87
N LEU A 190 -1.16 0.33 -4.61
CA LEU A 190 -1.63 -0.62 -5.61
C LEU A 190 -2.29 0.09 -6.79
N GLY A 191 -3.11 1.11 -6.55
CA GLY A 191 -3.77 1.93 -7.57
C GLY A 191 -2.77 2.61 -8.49
N PHE A 192 -1.67 3.14 -7.95
CA PHE A 192 -0.55 3.71 -8.70
C PHE A 192 0.04 2.71 -9.69
N PHE A 193 0.51 1.55 -9.22
CA PHE A 193 1.11 0.54 -10.09
C PHE A 193 0.10 -0.12 -11.05
N SER A 194 -1.14 -0.31 -10.60
CA SER A 194 -2.24 -0.87 -11.41
C SER A 194 -2.62 0.05 -12.56
N THR A 195 -2.67 1.36 -12.33
CA THR A 195 -2.93 2.37 -13.37
C THR A 195 -1.83 2.33 -14.43
N ILE A 196 -0.57 2.22 -14.01
CA ILE A 196 0.57 2.08 -14.93
C ILE A 196 0.40 0.82 -15.79
N TRP A 197 0.09 -0.32 -15.17
CA TRP A 197 -0.10 -1.56 -15.90
C TRP A 197 -1.28 -1.50 -16.88
N LEU A 198 -2.45 -1.05 -16.43
CA LEU A 198 -3.67 -0.99 -17.22
C LEU A 198 -3.47 -0.17 -18.50
N PHE A 199 -2.95 1.05 -18.39
CA PHE A 199 -2.93 1.97 -19.53
C PHE A 199 -1.67 1.84 -20.38
N LYS A 200 -0.51 1.49 -19.81
CA LYS A 200 0.74 1.39 -20.56
C LYS A 200 1.05 -0.01 -21.09
N TYR A 201 0.73 -1.06 -20.33
CA TYR A 201 1.25 -2.41 -20.61
C TYR A 201 0.18 -3.44 -20.92
N SER A 202 -1.05 -3.26 -20.44
CA SER A 202 -2.10 -4.26 -20.63
C SER A 202 -2.51 -4.35 -22.11
N LYS A 203 -2.93 -5.56 -22.51
CA LYS A 203 -3.56 -5.83 -23.80
C LYS A 203 -5.09 -5.86 -23.71
N ILE A 204 -5.64 -5.53 -22.55
CA ILE A 204 -7.09 -5.48 -22.31
C ILE A 204 -7.71 -4.43 -23.26
N ASN A 205 -8.95 -4.64 -23.71
CA ASN A 205 -9.68 -3.63 -24.48
C ASN A 205 -9.79 -2.32 -23.67
N ILE A 206 -9.61 -1.17 -24.31
CA ILE A 206 -9.68 0.15 -23.67
C ILE A 206 -10.95 0.34 -22.83
N PHE A 207 -12.10 -0.14 -23.30
CA PHE A 207 -13.36 -0.05 -22.56
C PHE A 207 -13.27 -0.77 -21.20
N LEU A 208 -12.79 -2.02 -21.21
CA LEU A 208 -12.59 -2.80 -19.99
C LEU A 208 -11.50 -2.21 -19.08
N ARG A 209 -10.48 -1.53 -19.63
CA ARG A 209 -9.47 -0.83 -18.79
C ARG A 209 -10.11 0.24 -17.92
N TYR A 210 -10.99 1.05 -18.50
CA TYR A 210 -11.71 2.09 -17.75
C TYR A 210 -12.68 1.50 -16.74
N ILE A 211 -13.41 0.43 -17.11
CA ILE A 211 -14.28 -0.27 -16.14
C ILE A 211 -13.47 -0.77 -14.94
N PHE A 212 -12.36 -1.49 -15.17
CA PHE A 212 -11.52 -1.96 -14.07
C PHE A 212 -10.89 -0.80 -13.28
N PHE A 213 -10.51 0.27 -13.96
CA PHE A 213 -9.99 1.47 -13.29
C PHE A 213 -11.04 2.06 -12.34
N PHE A 214 -12.28 2.26 -12.79
CA PHE A 214 -13.35 2.82 -11.97
C PHE A 214 -13.75 1.89 -10.82
N ILE A 215 -13.88 0.58 -11.08
CA ILE A 215 -14.14 -0.43 -10.02
C ILE A 215 -13.08 -0.30 -8.92
N CYS A 216 -11.80 -0.37 -9.28
CA CYS A 216 -10.74 -0.27 -8.28
C CYS A 216 -10.72 1.11 -7.59
N PHE A 217 -10.93 2.19 -8.34
CA PHE A 217 -10.93 3.56 -7.81
C PHE A 217 -12.03 3.78 -6.78
N PHE A 218 -13.28 3.47 -7.11
CA PHE A 218 -14.41 3.62 -6.20
C PHE A 218 -14.29 2.69 -4.98
N ALA A 219 -13.89 1.43 -5.17
CA ALA A 219 -13.63 0.57 -4.01
C ALA A 219 -12.54 1.13 -3.08
N SER A 220 -11.51 1.78 -3.63
CA SER A 220 -10.43 2.39 -2.83
C SER A 220 -10.90 3.62 -2.05
N LEU A 221 -11.90 4.35 -2.54
CA LEU A 221 -12.48 5.50 -1.83
C LEU A 221 -13.23 5.06 -0.55
N SER A 222 -13.83 3.86 -0.54
CA SER A 222 -14.39 3.27 0.69
C SER A 222 -13.32 3.10 1.78
N ALA A 223 -12.09 2.71 1.44
CA ALA A 223 -10.99 2.66 2.40
C ALA A 223 -10.63 4.05 2.94
N GLY A 224 -10.51 5.03 2.05
CA GLY A 224 -10.32 6.42 2.40
C GLY A 224 -9.93 7.32 1.23
N ARG A 225 -10.29 8.60 1.33
CA ARG A 225 -10.00 9.65 0.34
C ARG A 225 -8.50 9.80 0.02
N THR A 226 -7.62 9.39 0.92
CA THR A 226 -6.16 9.36 0.68
C THR A 226 -5.78 8.42 -0.45
N ALA A 227 -6.61 7.42 -0.77
CA ALA A 227 -6.36 6.50 -1.87
C ALA A 227 -6.31 7.19 -3.24
N ILE A 228 -6.98 8.34 -3.40
CA ILE A 228 -7.02 9.13 -4.64
C ILE A 228 -5.62 9.46 -5.15
N LEU A 229 -4.67 9.75 -4.25
CA LEU A 229 -3.34 10.24 -4.60
C LEU A 229 -2.61 9.29 -5.56
N GLY A 230 -2.58 8.00 -5.27
CA GLY A 230 -1.93 6.99 -6.10
C GLY A 230 -2.54 6.86 -7.49
N TYR A 231 -3.85 7.03 -7.64
CA TYR A 231 -4.51 7.07 -8.96
C TYR A 231 -4.11 8.31 -9.75
N ILE A 232 -4.10 9.48 -9.11
CA ILE A 232 -3.65 10.74 -9.74
C ILE A 232 -2.19 10.61 -10.20
N LEU A 233 -1.30 10.17 -9.32
CA LEU A 233 0.12 9.98 -9.65
C LEU A 233 0.31 8.90 -10.73
N GLY A 234 -0.55 7.88 -10.74
CA GLY A 234 -0.57 6.85 -11.77
C GLY A 234 -0.91 7.43 -13.13
N ILE A 235 -1.98 8.24 -13.20
CA ILE A 235 -2.36 8.99 -14.41
C ILE A 235 -1.25 9.93 -14.84
N ILE A 236 -0.64 10.70 -13.94
CA ILE A 236 0.51 11.58 -14.26
C ILE A 236 1.67 10.76 -14.85
N PHE A 237 1.91 9.55 -14.34
CA PHE A 237 2.93 8.67 -14.89
C PHE A 237 2.62 8.27 -16.34
N VAL A 238 1.38 7.84 -16.62
CA VAL A 238 0.93 7.34 -17.93
C VAL A 238 0.18 8.37 -18.77
N PHE A 239 0.30 9.67 -18.48
CA PHE A 239 -0.51 10.73 -19.08
C PHE A 239 -0.66 10.63 -20.62
N PRO A 240 0.42 10.40 -21.40
CA PRO A 240 0.30 10.26 -22.86
C PRO A 240 -0.51 9.04 -23.33
N TYR A 241 -0.58 7.99 -22.51
CA TYR A 241 -1.33 6.79 -22.81
C TYR A 241 -2.80 6.89 -22.38
N VAL A 242 -3.13 7.73 -21.40
CA VAL A 242 -4.52 7.93 -20.95
C VAL A 242 -5.25 8.89 -21.88
N PHE A 243 -4.64 10.02 -22.23
CA PHE A 243 -5.30 11.10 -22.98
C PHE A 243 -4.93 11.12 -24.47
N ASN A 244 -4.89 9.96 -25.12
CA ASN A 244 -4.83 9.91 -26.59
C ASN A 244 -6.24 10.03 -27.19
N LYS A 245 -6.37 10.45 -28.46
CA LYS A 245 -7.66 10.70 -29.13
C LYS A 245 -8.68 9.57 -28.90
N LYS A 246 -8.27 8.31 -29.06
CA LYS A 246 -9.14 7.13 -28.88
C LYS A 246 -9.60 6.97 -27.43
N ASN A 247 -8.68 7.09 -26.48
CA ASN A 247 -8.95 6.88 -25.06
C ASN A 247 -9.74 8.04 -24.45
N THR A 248 -9.55 9.26 -24.93
CA THR A 248 -10.34 10.43 -24.54
C THR A 248 -11.79 10.28 -24.99
N ILE A 249 -12.05 9.82 -26.23
CA ILE A 249 -13.42 9.55 -26.70
C ILE A 249 -14.09 8.48 -25.83
N VAL A 250 -13.42 7.36 -25.56
CA VAL A 250 -13.97 6.29 -24.70
C VAL A 250 -14.28 6.81 -23.30
N PHE A 251 -13.39 7.63 -22.73
CA PHE A 251 -13.62 8.26 -21.43
C PHE A 251 -14.86 9.18 -21.44
N LEU A 252 -14.97 10.05 -22.46
CA LEU A 252 -16.09 10.97 -22.63
C LEU A 252 -17.43 10.26 -22.88
N VAL A 253 -17.43 9.04 -23.42
CA VAL A 253 -18.65 8.21 -23.57
C VAL A 253 -18.98 7.46 -22.27
N LEU A 254 -17.97 6.92 -21.59
CA LEU A 254 -18.15 6.12 -20.39
C LEU A 254 -18.61 6.93 -19.18
N CYS A 255 -18.06 8.13 -18.98
CA CYS A 255 -18.44 8.98 -17.86
C CYS A 255 -19.95 9.30 -17.82
N PRO A 256 -20.58 9.83 -18.90
CA PRO A 256 -22.02 10.09 -18.90
C PRO A 256 -22.84 8.81 -18.85
N LEU A 257 -22.41 7.72 -19.50
CA LEU A 257 -23.10 6.43 -19.38
C LEU A 257 -23.13 5.93 -17.93
N PHE A 258 -22.00 6.05 -17.23
CA PHE A 258 -21.91 5.68 -15.81
C PHE A 258 -22.85 6.55 -14.98
N ILE A 259 -22.87 7.87 -15.22
CA ILE A 259 -23.79 8.79 -14.53
C ILE A 259 -25.26 8.39 -14.78
N ILE A 260 -25.64 8.09 -16.02
CA ILE A 260 -27.00 7.68 -16.37
C ILE A 260 -27.38 6.38 -15.66
N VAL A 261 -26.50 5.37 -15.67
CA VAL A 261 -26.74 4.11 -14.96
C VAL A 261 -26.90 4.35 -13.46
N PHE A 262 -26.08 5.21 -12.86
CA PHE A 262 -26.18 5.56 -11.45
C PHE A 262 -27.50 6.27 -11.12
N ILE A 263 -27.94 7.22 -11.94
CA ILE A 263 -29.22 7.91 -11.76
C ILE A 263 -30.38 6.92 -11.85
N TYR A 264 -30.36 6.04 -12.87
CA TYR A 264 -31.39 5.02 -13.03
C TYR A 264 -31.47 4.08 -11.82
N LEU A 265 -30.33 3.57 -11.35
CA LEU A 265 -30.27 2.70 -10.16
C LEU A 265 -30.68 3.42 -8.88
N TYR A 266 -30.37 4.71 -8.76
CA TYR A 266 -30.74 5.54 -7.61
C TYR A 266 -32.25 5.78 -7.54
N GLU A 267 -32.90 6.00 -8.68
CA GLU A 267 -34.34 6.22 -8.72
C GLU A 267 -35.13 4.93 -8.45
N ASP A 268 -34.75 3.83 -9.10
CA ASP A 268 -35.55 2.60 -9.14
C ASP A 268 -35.32 1.67 -7.92
N ASN A 269 -34.20 1.79 -7.20
CA ASN A 269 -33.82 0.83 -6.16
C ASN A 269 -33.56 1.50 -4.80
N LEU A 270 -34.46 1.29 -3.83
CA LEU A 270 -34.37 1.85 -2.48
C LEU A 270 -33.11 1.41 -1.71
N LEU A 271 -32.70 0.15 -1.87
CA LEU A 271 -31.50 -0.38 -1.24
C LEU A 271 -30.26 0.31 -1.81
N PHE A 272 -30.19 0.45 -3.13
CA PHE A 272 -29.09 1.17 -3.79
C PHE A 272 -29.06 2.64 -3.36
N ARG A 273 -30.22 3.32 -3.31
CA ARG A 273 -30.35 4.69 -2.82
C ARG A 273 -29.75 4.86 -1.43
N THR A 274 -30.15 4.01 -0.48
CA THR A 274 -29.66 4.05 0.90
C THR A 274 -28.14 3.83 1.00
N ILE A 275 -27.60 2.87 0.24
CA ILE A 275 -26.15 2.61 0.20
C ILE A 275 -25.42 3.79 -0.42
N PHE A 276 -25.95 4.33 -1.52
CA PHE A 276 -25.36 5.45 -2.24
C PHE A 276 -25.34 6.71 -1.38
N ASP A 277 -26.40 7.00 -0.63
CA ASP A 277 -26.46 8.16 0.28
C ASP A 277 -25.40 8.08 1.37
N LYS A 278 -25.29 6.93 2.03
CA LYS A 278 -24.24 6.70 3.04
C LYS A 278 -22.85 6.81 2.41
N TYR A 279 -22.64 6.23 1.24
CA TYR A 279 -21.35 6.21 0.55
C TYR A 279 -20.93 7.61 0.10
N SER A 280 -21.85 8.33 -0.53
CA SER A 280 -21.65 9.68 -1.06
C SER A 280 -21.43 10.68 0.08
N ALA A 281 -22.18 10.59 1.17
CA ALA A 281 -22.00 11.41 2.37
C ALA A 281 -20.58 11.27 2.95
N TYR A 282 -20.01 10.05 2.93
CA TYR A 282 -18.64 9.83 3.37
C TYR A 282 -17.59 10.33 2.36
N VAL A 283 -17.69 9.90 1.10
CA VAL A 283 -16.69 10.16 0.06
C VAL A 283 -16.67 11.64 -0.33
N PHE A 284 -17.84 12.24 -0.55
CA PHE A 284 -18.01 13.60 -1.04
C PHE A 284 -18.25 14.63 0.08
N GLN A 285 -18.15 14.23 1.35
CA GLN A 285 -18.23 15.12 2.50
C GLN A 285 -17.50 16.48 2.33
N PRO A 286 -16.26 16.55 1.78
CA PRO A 286 -15.56 17.83 1.66
C PRO A 286 -16.19 18.72 0.59
N ILE A 287 -16.79 18.13 -0.44
CA ILE A 287 -17.52 18.86 -1.49
C ILE A 287 -18.85 19.35 -0.94
N MET A 288 -19.60 18.50 -0.23
CA MET A 288 -20.85 18.91 0.43
C MET A 288 -20.60 20.05 1.42
N HIS A 289 -19.60 19.93 2.28
CA HIS A 289 -19.22 20.99 3.22
C HIS A 289 -18.78 22.28 2.50
N PHE A 290 -18.09 22.19 1.35
CA PHE A 290 -17.75 23.36 0.56
C PHE A 290 -18.99 24.05 -0.04
N LEU A 291 -19.96 23.27 -0.53
CA LEU A 291 -21.22 23.82 -1.03
C LEU A 291 -22.02 24.51 0.08
N ASP A 292 -22.01 23.96 1.30
CA ASP A 292 -22.76 24.50 2.43
C ASP A 292 -22.09 25.71 3.10
N THR A 293 -20.75 25.69 3.22
CA THR A 293 -19.98 26.66 4.04
C THR A 293 -18.96 27.49 3.28
N GLY A 294 -18.77 27.24 1.98
CA GLY A 294 -17.70 27.83 1.19
C GLY A 294 -16.28 27.33 1.52
N SER A 295 -16.14 26.31 2.38
CA SER A 295 -14.85 25.80 2.84
C SER A 295 -14.69 24.29 2.67
N PHE A 296 -13.54 23.83 2.18
CA PHE A 296 -13.19 22.41 2.13
C PHE A 296 -12.74 21.83 3.48
N LYS A 297 -12.67 22.65 4.54
CA LYS A 297 -12.19 22.22 5.87
C LYS A 297 -13.19 21.32 6.59
N VAL A 298 -13.03 20.00 6.42
CA VAL A 298 -13.74 18.99 7.21
C VAL A 298 -13.06 18.73 8.57
N SER A 299 -13.78 18.09 9.50
CA SER A 299 -13.27 17.74 10.85
C SER A 299 -11.90 17.04 10.82
N SER A 300 -11.69 16.10 9.89
CA SER A 300 -10.41 15.40 9.74
C SER A 300 -9.24 16.27 9.27
N LEU A 301 -9.48 17.42 8.64
CA LEU A 301 -8.45 18.38 8.26
C LEU A 301 -8.13 19.32 9.42
N LYS A 302 -9.15 19.81 10.14
CA LYS A 302 -8.98 20.62 11.35
C LYS A 302 -8.21 19.86 12.43
N SER A 303 -8.56 18.58 12.64
CA SER A 303 -7.85 17.69 13.56
C SER A 303 -6.39 17.46 13.12
N LEU A 304 -6.11 17.36 11.82
CA LEU A 304 -4.75 17.21 11.32
C LEU A 304 -3.93 18.50 11.51
N GLU A 305 -4.52 19.68 11.31
CA GLU A 305 -3.86 20.97 11.58
C GLU A 305 -3.48 21.07 13.07
N SER A 306 -4.38 20.69 13.99
CA SER A 306 -4.09 20.71 15.43
C SER A 306 -3.04 19.69 15.90
N MET A 307 -2.72 18.69 15.08
CA MET A 307 -1.68 17.70 15.39
C MET A 307 -0.26 18.22 15.18
N TYR A 308 -0.08 19.31 14.44
CA TYR A 308 1.22 19.93 14.22
C TYR A 308 1.43 21.08 15.18
N PHE A 309 2.37 20.91 16.10
CA PHE A 309 2.75 21.90 17.10
C PHE A 309 4.27 21.85 17.32
N MET A 310 4.82 22.91 17.91
CA MET A 310 6.21 22.90 18.35
C MET A 310 6.29 22.29 19.75
N PRO A 311 6.92 21.11 19.93
CA PRO A 311 7.11 20.56 21.27
C PRO A 311 8.19 21.37 22.03
N PRO A 312 8.33 21.16 23.36
CA PRO A 312 9.43 21.72 24.13
C PRO A 312 10.79 21.41 23.49
N ILE A 313 11.78 22.27 23.70
CA ILE A 313 13.08 22.18 23.00
C ILE A 313 13.79 20.83 23.24
N ASP A 314 13.67 20.28 24.45
CA ASP A 314 14.26 18.99 24.79
C ASP A 314 13.62 17.86 23.97
N THR A 315 12.28 17.77 23.99
CA THR A 315 11.51 16.85 23.15
C THR A 315 11.79 17.07 21.66
N PHE A 316 11.95 18.31 21.21
CA PHE A 316 12.24 18.61 19.81
C PHE A 316 13.58 18.03 19.37
N ILE A 317 14.62 18.11 20.20
CA ILE A 317 15.98 17.67 19.84
C ILE A 317 16.12 16.15 19.97
N ILE A 318 15.77 15.59 21.12
CA ILE A 318 16.05 14.18 21.47
C ILE A 318 14.81 13.27 21.49
N GLY A 319 13.60 13.84 21.56
CA GLY A 319 12.36 13.09 21.70
C GLY A 319 12.13 12.58 23.12
N ASP A 320 10.90 12.17 23.37
CA ASP A 320 10.45 11.66 24.67
C ASP A 320 10.46 10.13 24.73
N ALA A 321 10.80 9.43 23.64
CA ALA A 321 10.73 7.97 23.52
C ALA A 321 9.37 7.38 23.95
N ARG A 322 8.27 8.08 23.62
CA ARG A 322 6.88 7.67 23.87
C ARG A 322 6.09 7.61 22.57
N TYR A 323 5.48 6.46 22.34
CA TYR A 323 4.67 6.16 21.16
C TYR A 323 3.18 6.09 21.52
N VAL A 324 2.86 5.55 22.69
CA VAL A 324 1.51 5.55 23.28
C VAL A 324 1.42 6.56 24.42
N ASP A 325 0.20 6.98 24.74
CA ASP A 325 -0.03 7.87 25.87
C ASP A 325 0.15 7.11 27.20
N PRO A 326 0.98 7.61 28.14
CA PRO A 326 1.17 6.96 29.44
C PRO A 326 -0.12 6.83 30.26
N SER A 327 -1.06 7.76 30.06
CA SER A 327 -2.33 7.81 30.78
C SER A 327 -3.37 6.90 30.13
N ASN A 328 -3.25 6.67 28.82
CA ASN A 328 -4.14 5.80 28.05
C ASN A 328 -3.39 5.13 26.90
N HIS A 329 -3.02 3.86 27.09
CA HIS A 329 -2.24 3.09 26.12
C HIS A 329 -2.98 2.81 24.80
N ASP A 330 -4.29 3.07 24.72
CA ASP A 330 -5.08 2.96 23.49
C ASP A 330 -4.95 4.20 22.59
N LEU A 331 -4.38 5.30 23.11
CA LEU A 331 -4.13 6.53 22.39
C LEU A 331 -2.65 6.67 22.06
N TYR A 332 -2.36 7.31 20.93
CA TYR A 332 -0.99 7.72 20.65
C TYR A 332 -0.55 8.84 21.58
N TYR A 333 0.75 8.91 21.80
CA TYR A 333 1.34 9.94 22.62
C TYR A 333 0.94 11.35 22.13
N MET A 334 0.44 12.17 23.06
CA MET A 334 -0.13 13.51 22.79
C MET A 334 -1.29 13.50 21.78
N GLY A 335 -2.03 12.40 21.65
CA GLY A 335 -3.20 12.28 20.76
C GLY A 335 -2.90 12.55 19.29
N THR A 336 -1.65 12.37 18.87
CA THR A 336 -1.17 12.79 17.55
C THR A 336 -1.09 11.60 16.58
N ASP A 337 -1.79 11.69 15.45
CA ASP A 337 -1.76 10.67 14.38
C ASP A 337 -0.75 10.99 13.26
N SER A 338 -0.22 12.21 13.21
CA SER A 338 0.68 12.70 12.15
C SER A 338 2.03 11.97 12.15
N GLY A 339 2.48 11.51 10.98
CA GLY A 339 3.72 10.72 10.86
C GLY A 339 4.98 11.48 11.27
N TYR A 340 5.15 12.72 10.78
CA TYR A 340 6.32 13.54 11.14
C TYR A 340 6.34 13.84 12.64
N MET A 341 5.19 14.20 13.20
CA MET A 341 5.09 14.55 14.61
C MET A 341 5.37 13.34 15.49
N ARG A 342 4.86 12.15 15.16
CA ARG A 342 5.11 10.94 15.95
C ARG A 342 6.57 10.51 15.93
N PHE A 343 7.23 10.60 14.78
CA PHE A 343 8.66 10.35 14.70
C PHE A 343 9.46 11.40 15.46
N MET A 344 9.09 12.68 15.41
CA MET A 344 9.74 13.74 16.17
C MET A 344 9.51 13.59 17.68
N LEU A 345 8.30 13.29 18.14
CA LEU A 345 8.00 13.08 19.55
C LEU A 345 8.70 11.83 20.10
N TYR A 346 8.83 10.76 19.31
CA TYR A 346 9.51 9.55 19.76
C TYR A 346 11.05 9.68 19.72
N TYR A 347 11.61 10.16 18.61
CA TYR A 347 13.06 10.12 18.33
C TYR A 347 13.77 11.48 18.38
N GLY A 348 13.02 12.57 18.53
CA GLY A 348 13.53 13.93 18.28
C GLY A 348 13.79 14.20 16.82
N LEU A 349 14.24 15.41 16.50
CA LEU A 349 14.61 15.81 15.15
C LEU A 349 15.73 14.94 14.60
N LEU A 350 16.81 14.72 15.36
CA LEU A 350 17.97 14.00 14.86
C LEU A 350 17.67 12.52 14.61
N GLY A 351 16.96 11.86 15.52
CA GLY A 351 16.60 10.46 15.35
C GLY A 351 15.54 10.24 14.27
N SER A 352 14.59 11.17 14.11
CA SER A 352 13.56 11.08 13.05
C SER A 352 14.14 11.22 11.63
N LEU A 353 15.27 11.89 11.45
CA LEU A 353 15.95 11.99 10.15
C LEU A 353 16.49 10.65 9.64
N ILE A 354 16.79 9.70 10.53
CA ILE A 354 17.37 8.39 10.18
C ILE A 354 16.47 7.61 9.20
N PRO A 355 15.18 7.32 9.51
CA PRO A 355 14.30 6.63 8.57
C PRO A 355 14.08 7.40 7.26
N TYR A 356 14.07 8.74 7.29
CA TYR A 356 13.90 9.56 6.08
C TYR A 356 15.09 9.43 5.13
N PHE A 357 16.31 9.57 5.65
CA PHE A 357 17.52 9.41 4.85
C PHE A 357 17.69 7.97 4.36
N ALA A 358 17.39 6.98 5.21
CA ALA A 358 17.45 5.57 4.81
C ALA A 358 16.48 5.26 3.66
N PHE A 359 15.25 5.79 3.71
CA PHE A 359 14.25 5.63 2.66
C PHE A 359 14.67 6.31 1.35
N LEU A 360 15.15 7.55 1.43
CA LEU A 360 15.66 8.28 0.27
C LEU A 360 16.86 7.56 -0.37
N PHE A 361 17.83 7.12 0.44
CA PHE A 361 18.96 6.32 -0.03
C PHE A 361 18.49 5.05 -0.72
N PHE A 362 17.50 4.36 -0.14
CA PHE A 362 16.91 3.17 -0.75
C PHE A 362 16.34 3.46 -2.13
N CYS A 363 15.51 4.49 -2.28
CA CYS A 363 14.94 4.87 -3.57
C CYS A 363 16.01 5.29 -4.58
N PHE A 364 16.96 6.15 -4.18
CA PHE A 364 18.04 6.62 -5.05
C PHE A 364 18.96 5.49 -5.51
N TYR A 365 19.27 4.53 -4.64
CA TYR A 365 20.07 3.37 -5.02
C TYR A 365 19.42 2.58 -6.15
N ILE A 366 18.10 2.35 -6.10
CA ILE A 366 17.38 1.66 -7.19
C ILE A 366 17.45 2.45 -8.50
N VAL A 367 17.23 3.76 -8.43
CA VAL A 367 17.25 4.66 -9.59
C VAL A 367 18.62 4.64 -10.27
N ILE A 368 19.70 4.83 -9.50
CA ILE A 368 21.08 4.83 -10.01
C ILE A 368 21.43 3.47 -10.62
N LYS A 369 21.07 2.37 -9.93
CA LYS A 369 21.44 1.03 -10.39
C LYS A 369 20.79 0.67 -11.72
N TYR A 370 19.50 1.01 -11.91
CA TYR A 370 18.78 0.73 -13.17
C TYR A 370 19.11 1.75 -14.27
N ASN A 371 19.43 3.00 -13.91
CA ASN A 371 19.79 4.09 -14.82
C ASN A 371 18.78 4.30 -15.97
N SER A 372 17.51 4.56 -15.63
CA SER A 372 16.48 4.86 -16.62
C SER A 372 15.60 6.03 -16.17
N LYS A 373 15.34 6.97 -17.09
CA LYS A 373 14.39 8.08 -16.88
C LYS A 373 13.01 7.60 -16.43
N GLN A 374 12.56 6.44 -16.91
CA GLN A 374 11.27 5.88 -16.50
C GLN A 374 11.28 5.41 -15.04
N ILE A 375 12.38 4.78 -14.60
CA ILE A 375 12.53 4.36 -13.20
C ILE A 375 12.72 5.57 -12.29
N LEU A 376 13.47 6.58 -12.72
CA LEU A 376 13.57 7.87 -12.01
C LEU A 376 12.18 8.48 -11.78
N LYS A 377 11.37 8.62 -12.84
CA LYS A 377 10.00 9.15 -12.73
C LYS A 377 9.14 8.31 -11.77
N LEU A 378 9.27 6.98 -11.84
CA LEU A 378 8.49 6.06 -10.99
C LEU A 378 8.82 6.28 -9.50
N TYR A 379 10.11 6.26 -9.14
CA TYR A 379 10.53 6.43 -7.75
C TYR A 379 10.32 7.87 -7.25
N LEU A 380 10.48 8.89 -8.10
CA LEU A 380 10.17 10.27 -7.70
C LEU A 380 8.71 10.43 -7.29
N LEU A 381 7.77 9.88 -8.07
CA LEU A 381 6.35 9.91 -7.72
C LEU A 381 6.06 9.04 -6.48
N SER A 382 6.71 7.89 -6.32
CA SER A 382 6.58 7.08 -5.09
C SER A 382 7.11 7.80 -3.84
N ILE A 383 8.21 8.54 -3.94
CA ILE A 383 8.76 9.37 -2.86
C ILE A 383 7.74 10.45 -2.48
N ILE A 384 7.25 11.21 -3.46
CA ILE A 384 6.23 12.26 -3.24
C ILE A 384 5.00 11.66 -2.56
N MET A 385 4.51 10.52 -3.05
CA MET A 385 3.38 9.80 -2.45
C MET A 385 3.65 9.42 -0.99
N THR A 386 4.83 8.86 -0.71
CA THR A 386 5.22 8.40 0.64
C THR A 386 5.24 9.57 1.62
N PHE A 387 5.86 10.69 1.27
CA PHE A 387 5.97 11.85 2.16
C PHE A 387 4.65 12.61 2.32
N ILE A 388 3.78 12.65 1.30
CA ILE A 388 2.42 13.17 1.46
C ILE A 388 1.61 12.29 2.40
N PHE A 389 1.73 10.95 2.32
CA PHE A 389 1.10 10.09 3.31
C PHE A 389 1.73 10.25 4.70
N HIS A 390 3.04 10.44 4.77
CA HIS A 390 3.74 10.66 6.03
C HIS A 390 3.27 11.92 6.76
N TYR A 391 2.85 12.94 6.02
CA TYR A 391 2.18 14.12 6.59
C TYR A 391 0.91 13.78 7.37
N LYS A 392 0.20 12.71 7.00
CA LYS A 392 -1.04 12.31 7.65
C LYS A 392 -0.88 11.16 8.64
N GLY A 393 0.09 10.28 8.44
CA GLY A 393 0.35 9.15 9.34
C GLY A 393 1.64 8.44 8.98
N GLU A 394 2.18 7.62 9.87
CA GLU A 394 3.53 7.07 9.76
C GLU A 394 3.71 6.08 8.59
N VAL A 395 4.14 6.59 7.43
CA VAL A 395 4.40 5.74 6.25
C VAL A 395 5.87 5.40 6.02
N VAL A 396 6.82 6.34 6.12
CA VAL A 396 8.23 6.13 5.76
C VAL A 396 8.87 4.99 6.57
N PHE A 397 9.27 3.92 5.87
CA PHE A 397 9.70 2.61 6.37
C PHE A 397 8.87 1.96 7.49
N PHE A 398 7.66 2.46 7.73
CA PHE A 398 6.88 2.11 8.91
C PHE A 398 5.56 1.43 8.55
N ALA A 399 4.83 1.97 7.58
CA ALA A 399 3.58 1.36 7.12
C ALA A 399 3.86 0.04 6.39
N VAL A 400 3.71 -1.08 7.11
CA VAL A 400 4.08 -2.44 6.70
C VAL A 400 3.49 -2.81 5.34
N ASP A 401 2.17 -2.69 5.18
CA ASP A 401 1.46 -3.12 3.96
C ASP A 401 1.85 -2.28 2.74
N TYR A 402 2.06 -0.97 2.94
CA TYR A 402 2.54 -0.05 1.92
C TYR A 402 3.97 -0.39 1.49
N MET A 403 4.85 -0.63 2.46
CA MET A 403 6.27 -0.91 2.24
C MET A 403 6.51 -2.25 1.55
N LYS A 404 5.69 -3.26 1.82
CA LYS A 404 5.69 -4.53 1.08
C LYS A 404 5.61 -4.32 -0.42
N ILE A 405 4.72 -3.45 -0.89
CA ILE A 405 4.53 -3.18 -2.32
C ILE A 405 5.80 -2.52 -2.89
N LEU A 406 6.38 -1.55 -2.18
CA LEU A 406 7.62 -0.90 -2.61
C LEU A 406 8.80 -1.86 -2.63
N PHE A 407 8.95 -2.74 -1.64
CA PHE A 407 9.99 -3.77 -1.62
C PHE A 407 9.84 -4.74 -2.79
N LEU A 408 8.64 -5.27 -3.04
CA LEU A 408 8.35 -6.15 -4.17
C LEU A 408 8.73 -5.50 -5.50
N ILE A 409 8.31 -4.26 -5.75
CA ILE A 409 8.65 -3.52 -6.98
C ILE A 409 10.15 -3.25 -7.10
N SER A 410 10.81 -2.95 -5.98
CA SER A 410 12.25 -2.69 -5.95
C SER A 410 13.07 -3.93 -6.31
N PHE A 411 12.77 -5.06 -5.67
CA PHE A 411 13.43 -6.33 -5.98
C PHE A 411 13.14 -6.81 -7.41
N TYR A 412 11.91 -6.65 -7.89
CA TYR A 412 11.58 -6.91 -9.30
C TYR A 412 12.38 -6.02 -10.27
N THR A 413 12.54 -4.73 -9.96
CA THR A 413 13.28 -3.77 -10.80
C THR A 413 14.77 -4.13 -10.86
N LEU A 414 15.36 -4.49 -9.72
CA LEU A 414 16.76 -4.92 -9.64
C LEU A 414 17.03 -6.19 -10.46
N LEU A 415 16.11 -7.15 -10.44
CA LEU A 415 16.19 -8.33 -11.29
C LEU A 415 16.24 -7.96 -12.76
N LYS A 416 15.26 -7.17 -13.21
CA LYS A 416 15.10 -6.84 -14.63
C LYS A 416 16.36 -6.17 -15.18
N ASN A 417 17.05 -5.38 -14.37
CA ASN A 417 18.33 -4.79 -14.74
C ASN A 417 19.44 -5.85 -14.93
N ARG A 418 19.50 -6.85 -14.05
CA ARG A 418 20.49 -7.94 -14.16
C ARG A 418 20.31 -8.74 -15.44
N SER A 419 19.07 -9.10 -15.78
CA SER A 419 18.81 -9.86 -17.01
C SER A 419 19.13 -9.04 -18.27
N LEU A 420 18.81 -7.75 -18.27
CA LEU A 420 19.16 -6.85 -19.38
C LEU A 420 20.68 -6.71 -19.58
N LYS A 421 21.46 -6.67 -18.48
CA LYS A 421 22.93 -6.61 -18.57
C LYS A 421 23.54 -7.93 -19.05
N ALA A 422 23.02 -9.08 -18.60
CA ALA A 422 23.48 -10.38 -19.07
C ALA A 422 23.27 -10.55 -20.59
N GLN A 423 22.09 -10.17 -21.10
CA GLN A 423 21.79 -10.22 -22.54
C GLN A 423 22.66 -9.27 -23.37
N LYS A 424 22.97 -8.07 -22.88
CA LYS A 424 23.86 -7.14 -23.59
C LYS A 424 25.29 -7.66 -23.70
N ASN A 425 25.78 -8.35 -22.67
CA ASN A 425 27.12 -8.91 -22.69
C ASN A 425 27.23 -10.09 -23.68
N GLU A 426 26.22 -10.96 -23.79
CA GLU A 426 26.21 -12.05 -24.79
C GLU A 426 26.17 -11.55 -26.25
N ILE A 427 25.62 -10.36 -26.51
CA ILE A 427 25.56 -9.75 -27.85
C ILE A 427 26.89 -9.03 -28.20
N LEU A 428 27.71 -8.68 -27.22
CA LEU A 428 29.02 -8.03 -27.44
C LEU A 428 30.16 -9.03 -27.62
N PHE A 429 29.92 -10.32 -27.36
CA PHE A 429 30.91 -11.41 -27.51
C PHE A 429 30.57 -12.41 -28.63
N ASN A 430 29.52 -12.13 -29.42
CA ASN A 430 29.23 -12.77 -30.70
C ASN A 430 29.29 -11.71 -31.80
#